data_AF-Q45QX2-F1
#
_entry.id   AF-Q45QX2-F1
#
_cell.length_a   1.000
_cell.length_b   1.000
_cell.length_c   1.000
_cell.angle_alpha   90.00
_cell.angle_beta   90.00
_cell.angle_gamma   90.00
#
_symmetry.space_group_name_H-M   'P 1'
#
loop_
_entity.id
_entity.type
_entity.pdbx_description
1 polymer ?
#
loop_
_entity_poly.entity_id
_entity_poly.type
_entity_poly.pdbx_seq_one_letter_code
_entity_poly.pdbx_strand_id
1 'polypeptide(L)'
;LQWAEKGYYTMSNNLVTLENGKQLTVKRQVLYYIYAQVTFCSNREASSQAPFIASLCLKSPGRFERILLRAANTHSSAKPCGQQSIHLGGVFELQPGASVFVNVTDPSQVSHGTGFTSFGLLKL
;
A
#
# COMPACT_ATOMS: atom_id res chain seq x y z
N LEU A 1 -0.81 -5.67 -3.08
CA LEU A 1 -1.52 -5.00 -4.20
C LEU A 1 -0.61 -4.98 -5.42
N GLN A 2 -1.17 -4.84 -6.64
CA GLN A 2 -0.39 -4.61 -7.86
C GLN A 2 -0.37 -3.11 -8.21
N TRP A 3 0.74 -2.65 -8.76
CA TRP A 3 1.03 -1.27 -9.13
C TRP A 3 1.67 -1.23 -10.52
N ALA A 4 1.56 -0.10 -11.20
CA ALA A 4 2.15 0.10 -12.51
C ALA A 4 2.65 1.54 -12.67
N GLU A 5 3.73 1.70 -13.44
CA GLU A 5 4.25 2.98 -13.89
C GLU A 5 3.36 3.54 -15.02
N LYS A 6 2.16 4.00 -14.66
CA LYS A 6 1.14 4.54 -15.58
C LYS A 6 0.47 5.79 -15.01
N GLY A 7 -0.03 6.66 -15.89
CA GLY A 7 -0.65 7.93 -15.49
C GLY A 7 0.38 8.90 -14.90
N TYR A 8 0.01 9.61 -13.83
CA TYR A 8 0.89 10.56 -13.13
C TYR A 8 1.84 9.87 -12.13
N TYR A 9 2.58 8.86 -12.59
CA TYR A 9 3.56 8.16 -11.76
C TYR A 9 4.85 8.97 -11.62
N THR A 10 5.70 8.63 -10.65
CA THR A 10 7.02 9.25 -10.48
C THR A 10 8.05 8.21 -10.07
N MET A 11 9.13 8.12 -10.85
CA MET A 11 10.34 7.37 -10.53
C MET A 11 11.52 8.29 -10.83
N SER A 12 12.14 8.84 -9.78
CA SER A 12 13.16 9.90 -9.96
C SER A 12 14.47 9.39 -10.55
N ASN A 13 14.89 8.19 -10.17
CA ASN A 13 16.08 7.52 -10.68
C ASN A 13 16.06 6.01 -10.32
N ASN A 14 17.09 5.30 -10.76
CA ASN A 14 17.23 3.85 -10.56
C ASN A 14 17.62 3.44 -9.12
N LEU A 15 17.58 4.34 -8.13
CA LEU A 15 17.79 4.02 -6.71
C LEU A 15 16.53 3.48 -6.03
N VAL A 16 15.38 3.69 -6.65
CA VAL A 16 14.10 3.08 -6.29
C VAL A 16 13.62 2.34 -7.53
N THR A 17 13.12 1.13 -7.38
CA THR A 17 12.57 0.33 -8.50
C THR A 17 11.26 -0.31 -8.10
N LEU A 18 10.31 -0.35 -9.04
CA LEU A 18 9.08 -1.15 -8.89
C LEU A 18 9.36 -2.58 -9.36
N GLU A 19 9.45 -3.51 -8.43
CA GLU A 19 9.75 -4.92 -8.74
C GLU A 19 8.47 -5.73 -8.83
N ASN A 20 8.34 -6.50 -9.93
CA ASN A 20 7.22 -7.40 -10.21
C ASN A 20 5.83 -6.73 -10.15
N GLY A 21 5.77 -5.40 -10.21
CA GLY A 21 4.55 -4.63 -9.99
C GLY A 21 4.02 -4.68 -8.55
N LYS A 22 4.77 -5.19 -7.56
CA LYS A 22 4.25 -5.41 -6.19
C LYS A 22 4.90 -4.54 -5.13
N GLN A 23 6.19 -4.24 -5.28
CA GLN A 23 7.00 -3.67 -4.21
C GLN A 23 7.94 -2.60 -4.74
N LEU A 24 8.18 -1.57 -3.92
CA LEU A 24 9.19 -0.56 -4.18
C LEU A 24 10.46 -0.96 -3.43
N THR A 25 11.54 -1.23 -4.16
CA THR A 25 12.84 -1.65 -3.61
C THR A 25 13.82 -0.50 -3.67
N VAL A 26 14.50 -0.22 -2.54
CA VAL A 26 15.46 0.88 -2.42
C VAL A 26 16.90 0.38 -2.41
N LYS A 27 17.82 1.13 -3.03
CA LYS A 27 19.25 0.79 -3.09
C LYS A 27 20.12 1.50 -2.06
N ARG A 28 19.60 2.53 -1.38
CA ARG A 28 20.36 3.34 -0.40
C ARG A 28 19.76 3.26 0.98
N GLN A 29 20.63 3.14 1.97
CA GLN A 29 20.27 3.29 3.37
C GLN A 29 20.01 4.76 3.69
N VAL A 30 18.80 5.08 4.12
CA VAL A 30 18.38 6.42 4.55
C VAL A 30 16.96 6.35 5.13
N LEU A 31 16.50 7.44 5.74
CA LEU A 31 15.12 7.64 6.10
C LEU A 31 14.27 7.94 4.85
N TYR A 32 13.13 7.28 4.76
CA TYR A 32 12.13 7.53 3.75
C TYR A 32 10.80 7.85 4.43
N TYR A 33 10.08 8.85 3.92
CA TYR A 33 8.65 8.95 4.17
C TYR A 33 7.92 8.08 3.15
N ILE A 34 7.20 7.09 3.64
CA ILE A 34 6.51 6.07 2.85
C ILE A 34 5.02 6.25 3.05
N TYR A 35 4.25 6.29 1.96
CA TYR A 35 2.82 6.51 2.03
C TYR A 35 2.04 5.61 1.07
N ALA A 36 0.82 5.25 1.46
CA ALA A 36 -0.11 4.50 0.65
C ALA A 36 -1.53 4.99 0.88
N GLN A 37 -2.30 5.12 -0.19
CA GLN A 37 -3.74 5.33 -0.14
C GLN A 37 -4.44 4.13 -0.77
N VAL A 38 -5.42 3.57 -0.06
CA VAL A 38 -6.27 2.49 -0.56
C VAL A 38 -7.71 2.92 -0.43
N THR A 39 -8.39 3.08 -1.57
CA THR A 39 -9.85 3.22 -1.59
C THR A 39 -10.46 1.88 -1.93
N PHE A 40 -11.51 1.51 -1.21
CA PHE A 40 -12.21 0.24 -1.40
C PHE A 40 -13.72 0.47 -1.33
N CYS A 41 -14.48 -0.41 -1.98
CA CYS A 41 -15.93 -0.43 -1.92
C CYS A 41 -16.37 -1.75 -1.31
N SER A 42 -17.02 -1.67 -0.14
CA SER A 42 -17.42 -2.88 0.59
C SER A 42 -18.86 -2.82 1.06
N ASN A 43 -19.46 -4.01 1.21
CA ASN A 43 -20.79 -4.19 1.75
C ASN A 43 -20.74 -5.25 2.87
N ARG A 44 -21.30 -4.92 4.03
CA ARG A 44 -21.28 -5.75 5.24
C ARG A 44 -22.06 -7.07 5.09
N GLU A 45 -23.12 -7.11 4.29
CA GLU A 45 -23.91 -8.33 4.04
C GLU A 45 -23.18 -9.31 3.11
N ALA A 46 -22.38 -8.79 2.18
CA ALA A 46 -21.62 -9.59 1.21
C ALA A 46 -20.20 -9.98 1.68
N SER A 47 -19.71 -9.35 2.76
CA SER A 47 -18.36 -9.56 3.28
C SER A 47 -18.35 -10.32 4.60
N SER A 48 -17.19 -10.81 5.01
CA SER A 48 -17.00 -11.35 6.37
C SER A 48 -17.29 -10.28 7.44
N GLN A 49 -17.54 -10.70 8.68
CA GLN A 49 -17.68 -9.75 9.80
C GLN A 49 -16.37 -9.04 10.17
N ALA A 50 -15.22 -9.51 9.68
CA ALA A 50 -13.92 -8.89 9.94
C ALA A 50 -13.77 -7.56 9.17
N PRO A 51 -13.03 -6.56 9.69
CA PRO A 51 -12.84 -5.28 9.00
C PRO A 51 -11.94 -5.42 7.77
N PHE A 52 -12.05 -4.44 6.86
CA PHE A 52 -11.06 -4.24 5.81
C PHE A 52 -9.78 -3.68 6.43
N ILE A 53 -8.65 -4.38 6.26
CA ILE A 53 -7.36 -3.97 6.83
C ILE A 53 -6.40 -3.72 5.68
N ALA A 54 -5.74 -2.55 5.67
CA ALA A 54 -4.58 -2.28 4.83
C ALA A 54 -3.32 -2.26 5.70
N SER A 55 -2.27 -2.97 5.28
CA SER A 55 -0.97 -3.03 5.96
C SER A 55 0.14 -2.62 5.00
N LEU A 56 0.96 -1.64 5.41
CA LEU A 56 2.23 -1.33 4.79
C LEU A 56 3.30 -2.22 5.42
N CYS A 57 3.94 -3.04 4.60
CA CYS A 57 4.89 -4.05 5.02
C CYS A 57 6.29 -3.76 4.48
N LEU A 58 7.29 -4.30 5.17
CA LEU A 58 8.71 -4.18 4.85
C LEU A 58 9.34 -5.57 4.79
N LYS A 59 10.00 -5.87 3.67
CA LYS A 59 10.91 -6.99 3.49
C LYS A 59 12.34 -6.46 3.43
N SER A 60 13.18 -6.81 4.40
CA SER A 60 14.61 -6.51 4.33
C SER A 60 15.40 -7.76 3.93
N PRO A 61 16.54 -7.62 3.22
CA PRO A 61 17.38 -8.76 2.88
C PRO A 61 17.79 -9.54 4.13
N GLY A 62 17.67 -10.87 4.08
CA GLY A 62 18.00 -11.76 5.20
C GLY A 62 17.10 -11.65 6.44
N ARG A 63 15.98 -10.92 6.39
CA ARG A 63 15.04 -10.78 7.52
C ARG A 63 13.63 -11.25 7.15
N PHE A 64 12.86 -11.61 8.18
CA PHE A 64 11.42 -11.85 8.05
C PHE A 64 10.68 -10.57 7.69
N GLU A 65 9.53 -10.73 7.05
CA GLU A 65 8.62 -9.61 6.78
C GLU A 65 8.12 -9.00 8.09
N ARG A 66 7.98 -7.68 8.10
CA ARG A 66 7.41 -6.95 9.22
C ARG A 66 6.44 -5.89 8.76
N ILE A 67 5.49 -5.55 9.62
CA ILE A 67 4.48 -4.54 9.36
C ILE A 67 4.99 -3.21 9.91
N LEU A 68 4.92 -2.18 9.08
CA LEU A 68 5.31 -0.81 9.45
C LEU A 68 4.10 -0.02 9.92
N LEU A 69 3.01 -0.04 9.14
CA LEU A 69 1.78 0.67 9.42
C LEU A 69 0.59 -0.21 9.10
N ARG A 70 -0.52 0.00 9.82
CA ARG A 70 -1.79 -0.68 9.58
C ARG A 70 -2.94 0.25 9.90
N ALA A 71 -4.00 0.16 9.10
CA ALA A 71 -5.29 0.77 9.40
C ALA A 71 -6.42 -0.21 9.08
N ALA A 72 -7.53 -0.05 9.77
CA ALA A 72 -8.69 -0.93 9.67
C ALA A 72 -9.98 -0.11 9.61
N ASN A 73 -10.87 -0.47 8.68
CA ASN A 73 -12.18 0.14 8.54
C ASN A 73 -13.26 -0.95 8.52
N THR A 74 -14.38 -0.70 9.21
CA THR A 74 -15.55 -1.59 9.16
C THR A 74 -16.26 -1.46 7.81
N HIS A 75 -16.79 -2.58 7.31
CA HIS A 75 -17.58 -2.61 6.08
C HIS A 75 -18.84 -1.74 6.16
N SER A 76 -19.18 -1.08 5.04
CA SER A 76 -20.38 -0.23 4.94
C SER A 76 -21.66 -1.06 4.81
N SER A 77 -22.81 -0.52 5.25
CA SER A 77 -24.14 -1.09 5.00
C SER A 77 -24.78 -0.60 3.69
N ALA A 78 -24.11 0.27 2.93
CA ALA A 78 -24.64 0.83 1.69
C ALA A 78 -24.74 -0.20 0.56
N LYS A 79 -25.75 -0.06 -0.30
CA LYS A 79 -25.98 -0.88 -1.50
C LYS A 79 -25.64 -0.09 -2.77
N PRO A 80 -24.93 -0.66 -3.77
CA PRO A 80 -24.41 -2.04 -3.78
C PRO A 80 -23.19 -2.22 -2.86
N CYS A 81 -22.39 -1.16 -2.65
CA CYS A 81 -21.30 -1.11 -1.68
C CYS A 81 -21.04 0.35 -1.26
N GLY A 82 -20.43 0.56 -0.10
CA GLY A 82 -20.00 1.89 0.34
C GLY A 82 -18.51 2.11 0.13
N GLN A 83 -18.15 3.24 -0.48
CA GLN A 83 -16.75 3.62 -0.69
C GLN A 83 -16.15 4.24 0.57
N GLN A 84 -14.94 3.83 0.90
CA GLN A 84 -14.13 4.36 1.99
C GLN A 84 -12.66 4.39 1.58
N SER A 85 -11.88 5.28 2.18
CA SER A 85 -10.45 5.43 1.89
C SER A 85 -9.62 5.31 3.16
N ILE A 86 -8.50 4.61 3.05
CA ILE A 86 -7.45 4.50 4.06
C ILE A 86 -6.22 5.22 3.56
N HIS A 87 -5.62 6.05 4.40
CA HIS A 87 -4.30 6.65 4.17
C HIS A 87 -3.31 6.17 5.25
N LEU A 88 -2.16 5.67 4.81
CA LEU A 88 -1.03 5.28 5.65
C LEU A 88 0.17 6.15 5.28
N GLY A 89 0.85 6.74 6.25
CA GLY A 89 2.04 7.55 6.02
C GLY A 89 2.95 7.57 7.24
N GLY A 90 4.25 7.41 7.04
CA GLY A 90 5.21 7.41 8.14
C GLY A 90 6.67 7.42 7.68
N VAL A 91 7.57 7.81 8.59
CA VAL A 91 9.01 7.86 8.35
C VAL A 91 9.68 6.59 8.86
N PHE A 92 10.45 5.93 8.01
CA PHE A 92 11.15 4.70 8.35
C PHE A 92 12.57 4.67 7.77
N GLU A 93 13.50 4.11 8.52
CA GLU A 93 14.83 3.79 8.00
C GLU A 93 14.76 2.51 7.17
N LEU A 94 15.19 2.58 5.91
CA LEU A 94 15.30 1.43 5.04
C LEU A 94 16.76 1.07 4.79
N GLN A 95 17.05 -0.23 4.77
CA GLN A 95 18.38 -0.76 4.46
C GLN A 95 18.54 -0.95 2.94
N PRO A 96 19.77 -1.04 2.41
CA PRO A 96 19.98 -1.32 0.99
C PRO A 96 19.33 -2.65 0.60
N GLY A 97 18.61 -2.68 -0.53
CA GLY A 97 17.86 -3.84 -1.00
C GLY A 97 16.56 -4.10 -0.24
N ALA A 98 16.14 -3.21 0.66
CA ALA A 98 14.86 -3.34 1.33
C ALA A 98 13.69 -2.99 0.38
N SER A 99 12.60 -3.75 0.50
CA SER A 99 11.40 -3.61 -0.30
C SER A 99 10.20 -3.30 0.58
N VAL A 100 9.37 -2.36 0.17
CA VAL A 100 8.09 -2.05 0.82
C VAL A 100 6.93 -2.36 -0.09
N PHE A 101 5.84 -2.87 0.48
CA PHE A 101 4.65 -3.29 -0.25
C PHE A 101 3.39 -3.13 0.60
N VAL A 102 2.24 -3.06 -0.06
CA VAL A 102 0.94 -2.89 0.59
C VAL A 102 0.11 -4.15 0.41
N ASN A 103 -0.36 -4.71 1.52
CA ASN A 103 -1.32 -5.82 1.54
C ASN A 103 -2.66 -5.39 2.12
N VAL A 104 -3.72 -6.04 1.68
CA VAL A 104 -5.09 -5.82 2.15
C VAL A 104 -5.76 -7.15 2.47
N THR A 105 -6.82 -7.14 3.28
CA THR A 105 -7.60 -8.34 3.61
C THR A 105 -8.32 -8.93 2.41
N ASP A 106 -8.97 -8.09 1.59
CA ASP A 106 -9.67 -8.53 0.38
C ASP A 106 -9.32 -7.62 -0.80
N PRO A 107 -8.42 -8.04 -1.71
CA PRO A 107 -8.01 -7.22 -2.84
C PRO A 107 -9.12 -7.01 -3.88
N SER A 108 -10.18 -7.84 -3.90
CA SER A 108 -11.28 -7.71 -4.86
C SER A 108 -12.14 -6.46 -4.62
N GLN A 109 -12.11 -5.92 -3.40
CA GLN A 109 -12.87 -4.73 -3.00
C GLN A 109 -12.15 -3.42 -3.32
N VAL A 110 -10.89 -3.48 -3.74
CA VAL A 110 -10.07 -2.29 -3.98
C VAL A 110 -10.54 -1.57 -5.24
N SER A 111 -10.75 -0.27 -5.11
CA SER A 111 -11.13 0.61 -6.23
C SER A 111 -9.88 1.07 -6.99
N HIS A 112 -9.88 0.82 -8.30
CA HIS A 112 -8.75 1.11 -9.20
C HIS A 112 -8.99 2.30 -10.14
N GLY A 113 -10.06 3.07 -9.92
CA GLY A 113 -10.29 4.30 -10.69
C GLY A 113 -9.16 5.32 -10.47
N THR A 114 -8.99 6.24 -11.43
CA THR A 114 -7.90 7.22 -11.43
C THR A 114 -7.85 8.01 -10.12
N GLY A 115 -6.71 7.97 -9.42
CA GLY A 115 -6.45 8.72 -8.19
C GLY A 115 -6.95 8.08 -6.88
N PHE A 116 -7.73 7.00 -6.94
CA PHE A 116 -8.31 6.39 -5.74
C PHE A 116 -7.31 5.61 -4.88
N THR A 117 -6.43 4.84 -5.53
CA THR A 117 -5.49 3.93 -4.86
C THR A 117 -4.09 4.16 -5.41
N SER A 118 -3.16 4.55 -4.55
CA SER A 118 -1.80 4.94 -4.90
C SER A 118 -0.79 4.53 -3.82
N PHE A 119 0.47 4.38 -4.22
CA PHE A 119 1.56 3.98 -3.33
C PHE A 119 2.84 4.69 -3.75
N GLY A 120 3.56 5.25 -2.78
CA GLY A 120 4.77 6.01 -3.05
C GLY A 120 5.68 6.15 -1.84
N LEU A 121 6.84 6.74 -2.10
CA LEU A 121 7.83 7.07 -1.09
C LEU A 121 8.67 8.26 -1.55
N LEU A 122 9.23 8.97 -0.59
CA LEU A 122 10.23 10.01 -0.83
C LEU A 122 11.37 9.84 0.16
N LYS A 123 12.59 10.08 -0.32
CA LYS A 123 13.80 10.09 0.51
C LYS A 123 13.90 11.42 1.27
N LEU A 124 14.31 11.37 2.53
CA LEU A 124 14.67 12.53 3.34
C LEU A 124 16.16 12.89 3.20
#